data_AF-A0A944RXL8-F1
#
_entry.id   AF-A0A944RXL8-F1
#
_cell.length_a   1.000
_cell.length_b   1.000
_cell.length_c   1.000
_cell.angle_alpha   90.00
_cell.angle_beta   90.00
_cell.angle_gamma   90.00
#
_symmetry.space_group_name_H-M   'P 1'
#
loop_
_entity.id
_entity.type
_entity.pdbx_description
1 polymer ?
#
loop_
_entity_poly.entity_id
_entity_poly.type
_entity_poly.pdbx_seq_one_letter_code
_entity_poly.pdbx_strand_id
1 'polypeptide(L)'
;LGVHGYGLGVYSLQVGQRLAAWHPDAVILCLFLGNDLHDNFTPIASAVVPRFDTRQGQLMEHRPPARDLRIWLRDEVLARSSLGRFFWLRVIKSSSWAMARARGLGMVSTPDLASHAAGQHEHMLEVGRLLLLRIIADLRQQGLPLHVFIIPDPFLVHDLAQQHRGVGSVVADDERLQSESMVLRLLEAQGVSYTSAREHFVRANLDSAGFYRSGFGHFTDSAHPVVTELLELPLRELLEVSF
;
A
#
# COMPACT_ATOMS: atom_id res chain seq x y z
N LEU A 1 -12.56 4.85 15.78
CA LEU A 1 -12.09 3.49 15.45
C LEU A 1 -10.98 3.61 14.40
N GLY A 2 -9.72 3.54 14.85
CA GLY A 2 -8.55 3.59 13.97
C GLY A 2 -8.44 2.25 13.25
N VAL A 3 -8.51 2.29 11.91
CA VAL A 3 -8.23 1.11 11.09
C VAL A 3 -6.71 0.96 11.10
N HIS A 4 -6.21 0.03 11.91
CA HIS A 4 -4.82 -0.39 11.84
C HIS A 4 -4.67 -1.26 10.59
N GLY A 5 -3.83 -0.84 9.65
CA GLY A 5 -3.65 -1.45 8.33
C GLY A 5 -3.92 -0.42 7.24
N TYR A 6 -2.89 -0.12 6.44
CA TYR A 6 -3.02 0.56 5.15
C TYR A 6 -3.19 -0.52 4.07
N GLY A 7 -3.53 -0.16 2.83
CA GLY A 7 -3.66 -1.11 1.72
C GLY A 7 -5.04 -1.17 1.04
N LEU A 8 -5.05 -1.75 -0.16
CA LEU A 8 -6.20 -1.81 -1.06
C LEU A 8 -7.44 -2.45 -0.42
N GLY A 9 -7.25 -3.45 0.44
CA GLY A 9 -8.34 -4.09 1.16
C GLY A 9 -9.05 -3.13 2.10
N VAL A 10 -8.28 -2.34 2.85
CA VAL A 10 -8.81 -1.30 3.73
C VAL A 10 -9.44 -0.17 2.92
N TYR A 11 -8.83 0.27 1.82
CA TYR A 11 -9.42 1.29 0.95
C TYR A 11 -10.77 0.85 0.40
N SER A 12 -10.89 -0.40 -0.05
CA SER A 12 -12.17 -0.97 -0.50
C SER A 12 -13.25 -0.93 0.57
N LEU A 13 -12.92 -1.28 1.82
CA LEU A 13 -13.86 -1.19 2.93
C LEU A 13 -14.24 0.26 3.27
N GLN A 14 -13.28 1.20 3.22
CA GLN A 14 -13.55 2.61 3.50
C GLN A 14 -14.50 3.21 2.46
N VAL A 15 -14.25 2.95 1.17
CA VAL A 15 -15.11 3.38 0.06
C VAL A 15 -16.53 2.82 0.22
N GLY A 16 -16.66 1.53 0.50
CA GLY A 16 -17.98 0.88 0.59
C GLY A 16 -18.77 1.18 1.86
N GLN A 17 -18.13 1.61 2.96
CA GLN A 17 -18.79 1.68 4.28
C GLN A 17 -18.76 3.05 4.94
N ARG A 18 -17.77 3.89 4.64
CA ARG A 18 -17.48 5.10 5.44
C ARG A 18 -17.36 6.37 4.62
N LEU A 19 -17.01 6.26 3.35
CA LEU A 19 -16.74 7.39 2.49
C LEU A 19 -17.94 8.35 2.40
N ALA A 20 -19.16 7.82 2.26
CA ALA A 20 -20.38 8.62 2.19
C ALA A 20 -20.58 9.57 3.40
N ALA A 21 -20.09 9.21 4.59
CA ALA A 21 -20.21 10.07 5.77
C ALA A 21 -19.36 11.36 5.66
N TRP A 22 -18.43 11.42 4.72
CA TRP A 22 -17.52 12.53 4.51
C TRP A 22 -18.02 13.49 3.42
N HIS A 23 -19.11 13.13 2.72
CA HIS A 23 -19.70 13.90 1.62
C HIS A 23 -18.63 14.36 0.60
N PRO A 24 -17.81 13.46 0.05
CA PRO A 24 -16.78 13.86 -0.90
C PRO A 24 -17.40 14.25 -2.25
N ASP A 25 -16.78 15.21 -2.92
CA ASP A 25 -17.08 15.51 -4.32
C ASP A 25 -16.21 14.67 -5.28
N ALA A 26 -15.03 14.23 -4.81
CA ALA A 26 -14.09 13.41 -5.57
C ALA A 26 -13.16 12.60 -4.66
N VAL A 27 -12.45 11.61 -5.21
CA VAL A 27 -11.47 10.79 -4.49
C VAL A 27 -10.13 10.78 -5.22
N ILE A 28 -9.06 11.08 -4.47
CA ILE A 28 -7.68 10.77 -4.86
C ILE A 28 -7.23 9.56 -4.05
N LEU A 29 -6.93 8.46 -4.74
CA LEU A 29 -6.37 7.26 -4.13
C LEU A 29 -4.85 7.28 -4.28
N CYS A 30 -4.12 7.50 -3.18
CA CYS A 30 -2.67 7.34 -3.13
C CYS A 30 -2.35 5.85 -2.96
N LEU A 31 -1.91 5.20 -4.04
CA LEU A 31 -1.61 3.78 -4.06
C LEU A 31 -0.09 3.55 -3.98
N PHE A 32 0.39 3.06 -2.84
CA PHE A 32 1.79 2.73 -2.65
C PHE A 32 2.09 1.27 -3.00
N LEU A 33 2.81 1.06 -4.10
CA LEU A 33 3.10 -0.28 -4.62
C LEU A 33 3.99 -1.12 -3.70
N GLY A 34 4.75 -0.49 -2.80
CA GLY A 34 5.61 -1.20 -1.84
C GLY A 34 4.85 -1.86 -0.68
N ASN A 35 3.57 -1.56 -0.47
CA ASN A 35 2.79 -2.13 0.64
C ASN A 35 1.32 -2.42 0.30
N ASP A 36 0.65 -1.60 -0.52
CA ASP A 36 -0.81 -1.58 -0.54
C ASP A 36 -1.43 -2.82 -1.21
N LEU A 37 -0.64 -3.54 -2.03
CA LEU A 37 -1.01 -4.85 -2.57
C LEU A 37 -0.82 -5.98 -1.54
N HIS A 38 0.11 -5.80 -0.59
CA HIS A 38 0.57 -6.83 0.33
C HIS A 38 -0.16 -6.80 1.68
N ASP A 39 -0.46 -5.59 2.18
CA ASP A 39 -0.88 -5.36 3.56
C ASP A 39 -2.21 -6.04 3.92
N ASN A 40 -3.05 -6.33 2.93
CA ASN A 40 -4.31 -7.06 3.12
C ASN A 40 -4.36 -8.40 2.40
N PHE A 41 -3.25 -8.89 1.81
CA PHE A 41 -3.21 -10.18 1.13
C PHE A 41 -3.08 -11.34 2.12
N THR A 42 -4.09 -12.21 2.20
CA THR A 42 -4.24 -13.21 3.29
C THR A 42 -3.00 -14.06 3.57
N PRO A 43 -2.24 -14.55 2.57
CA PRO A 43 -1.05 -15.37 2.82
C PRO A 43 0.07 -14.68 3.62
N ILE A 44 0.16 -13.34 3.57
CA ILE A 44 1.26 -12.58 4.20
C ILE A 44 0.79 -11.54 5.21
N ALA A 45 -0.47 -11.10 5.11
CA ALA A 45 -1.04 -10.07 5.95
C ALA A 45 -1.26 -10.53 7.38
N SER A 46 -1.10 -9.60 8.32
CA SER A 46 -1.33 -9.87 9.74
C SER A 46 -2.79 -10.24 10.02
N ALA A 47 -3.03 -11.17 10.96
CA ALA A 47 -4.38 -11.60 11.30
C ALA A 47 -5.26 -10.50 11.93
N VAL A 48 -4.67 -9.38 12.30
CA VAL A 48 -5.35 -8.24 12.97
C VAL A 48 -5.82 -7.14 12.05
N VAL A 49 -5.52 -7.25 10.76
CA VAL A 49 -6.05 -6.37 9.72
C VAL A 49 -7.10 -7.15 8.93
N PRO A 50 -8.01 -6.47 8.20
CA PRO A 50 -8.81 -7.13 7.18
C PRO A 50 -7.90 -7.82 6.17
N ARG A 51 -8.19 -9.09 5.86
CA ARG A 51 -7.42 -9.88 4.90
C ARG A 51 -8.32 -10.34 3.76
N PHE A 52 -7.75 -10.46 2.57
CA PHE A 52 -8.45 -10.82 1.35
C PHE A 52 -7.72 -11.92 0.61
N ASP A 53 -8.50 -12.80 -0.01
CA ASP A 53 -8.07 -13.97 -0.77
C ASP A 53 -9.01 -14.12 -1.98
N THR A 54 -8.66 -14.94 -2.96
CA THR A 54 -9.56 -15.37 -4.02
C THR A 54 -9.97 -16.83 -3.83
N ARG A 55 -11.27 -17.11 -3.94
CA ARG A 55 -11.78 -18.49 -4.05
C ARG A 55 -12.70 -18.57 -5.25
N GLN A 56 -12.37 -19.44 -6.20
CA GLN A 56 -13.15 -19.61 -7.45
C GLN A 56 -13.35 -18.27 -8.19
N GLY A 57 -12.33 -17.41 -8.20
CA GLY A 57 -12.37 -16.09 -8.85
C GLY A 57 -13.18 -15.02 -8.10
N GLN A 58 -13.72 -15.34 -6.91
CA GLN A 58 -14.43 -14.39 -6.07
C GLN A 58 -13.54 -13.90 -4.93
N LEU A 59 -13.64 -12.60 -4.64
CA LEU A 59 -12.93 -11.97 -3.53
C LEU A 59 -13.57 -12.40 -2.21
N MET A 60 -12.76 -13.00 -1.33
CA MET A 60 -13.16 -13.43 0.01
C MET A 60 -12.58 -12.48 1.05
N GLU A 61 -13.44 -11.93 1.91
CA GLU A 61 -13.03 -11.10 3.06
C GLU A 61 -12.90 -11.95 4.32
N HIS A 62 -11.74 -11.88 4.95
CA HIS A 62 -11.46 -12.43 6.28
C HIS A 62 -11.39 -11.29 7.28
N ARG A 63 -12.45 -11.15 8.07
CA ARG A 63 -12.53 -10.10 9.09
C ARG A 63 -11.47 -10.29 10.18
N PRO A 64 -10.87 -9.19 10.68
CA PRO A 64 -10.01 -9.28 11.84
C PRO A 64 -10.82 -9.75 13.07
N PRO A 65 -10.18 -10.43 14.03
CA PRO A 65 -10.84 -10.81 15.27
C PRO A 65 -11.36 -9.58 16.02
N ALA A 66 -12.44 -9.76 16.78
CA ALA A 66 -12.96 -8.71 17.65
C ALA A 66 -11.84 -8.20 18.58
N ARG A 67 -11.84 -6.88 18.85
CA ARG A 67 -10.85 -6.25 19.74
C ARG A 67 -10.90 -6.92 21.11
N ASP A 68 -9.90 -7.73 21.40
CA ASP A 68 -9.70 -8.39 22.68
C ASP A 68 -8.61 -7.69 23.50
N LEU A 69 -8.38 -8.18 24.72
CA LEU A 69 -7.35 -7.64 25.62
C LEU A 69 -5.95 -7.65 24.97
N ARG A 70 -5.67 -8.60 24.05
CA ARG A 70 -4.37 -8.71 23.38
C ARG A 70 -4.18 -7.58 22.38
N ILE A 71 -5.21 -7.30 21.57
CA ILE A 71 -5.21 -6.18 20.62
C ILE A 71 -5.16 -4.84 21.36
N TRP A 72 -5.88 -4.72 22.48
CA TRP A 72 -5.79 -3.54 23.34
C TRP A 72 -4.38 -3.35 23.92
N LEU A 73 -3.77 -4.40 24.47
CA LEU A 73 -2.40 -4.35 25.01
C LEU A 73 -1.39 -3.95 23.92
N ARG A 74 -1.56 -4.43 22.69
CA ARG A 74 -0.73 -4.00 21.56
C ARG A 74 -0.91 -2.50 21.27
N ASP A 75 -2.14 -2.08 21.02
CA ASP A 75 -2.45 -0.72 20.54
C ASP A 75 -2.21 0.36 21.59
N GLU A 76 -2.47 0.05 22.86
CA GLU A 76 -2.48 1.03 23.95
C GLU A 76 -1.26 0.93 24.85
N VAL A 77 -0.69 -0.26 25.03
CA VAL A 77 0.46 -0.45 25.93
C VAL A 77 1.76 -0.59 25.13
N LEU A 78 1.85 -1.50 24.18
CA LEU A 78 3.10 -1.74 23.46
C LEU A 78 3.46 -0.62 22.48
N ALA A 79 2.47 -0.05 21.78
CA ALA A 79 2.71 1.06 20.87
C ALA A 79 3.05 2.37 21.59
N ARG A 80 2.63 2.54 22.86
CA ARG A 80 2.77 3.79 23.62
C ARG A 80 3.79 3.72 24.77
N SER A 81 4.22 2.53 25.19
CA SER A 81 5.21 2.35 26.25
C SER A 81 6.64 2.46 25.72
N SER A 82 7.46 3.30 26.37
CA SER A 82 8.91 3.38 26.08
C SER A 82 9.63 2.05 26.36
N LEU A 83 9.18 1.30 27.38
CA LEU A 83 9.74 -0.02 27.71
C LEU A 83 9.31 -1.08 26.67
N GLY A 84 8.04 -1.02 26.24
CA GLY A 84 7.52 -1.86 25.16
C GLY A 84 8.24 -1.59 23.83
N ARG A 85 8.49 -0.31 23.52
CA ARG A 85 9.26 0.11 22.34
C ARG A 85 10.72 -0.35 22.41
N PHE A 86 11.35 -0.31 23.58
CA PHE A 86 12.69 -0.86 23.77
C PHE A 86 12.74 -2.37 23.49
N PHE A 87 11.83 -3.14 24.09
CA PHE A 87 11.74 -4.59 23.89
C PHE A 87 11.44 -4.94 22.43
N TRP A 88 10.55 -4.16 21.80
CA TRP A 88 10.22 -4.28 20.38
C TRP A 88 11.43 -4.09 19.47
N LEU A 89 12.18 -2.99 19.67
CA LEU A 89 13.31 -2.64 18.81
C LEU A 89 14.52 -3.55 19.05
N ARG A 90 14.76 -4.00 20.29
CA ARG A 90 15.99 -4.71 20.67
C ARG A 90 15.87 -6.23 20.70
N VAL A 91 14.66 -6.77 20.88
CA VAL A 91 14.43 -8.21 21.08
C VAL A 91 13.57 -8.80 19.97
N ILE A 92 12.47 -8.12 19.62
CA ILE A 92 11.53 -8.64 18.61
C ILE A 92 12.08 -8.38 17.21
N LYS A 93 12.39 -7.13 16.85
CA LYS A 93 12.93 -6.80 15.51
C LYS A 93 14.25 -7.47 15.16
N SER A 94 15.07 -7.81 16.16
CA SER A 94 16.37 -8.47 15.95
C SER A 94 16.28 -10.00 15.79
N SER A 95 15.10 -10.59 15.96
CA SER A 95 14.87 -12.04 15.89
C SER A 95 13.76 -12.38 14.90
N SER A 96 14.12 -13.11 13.85
CA SER A 96 13.17 -13.59 12.83
C SER A 96 12.06 -14.46 13.42
N TRP A 97 12.40 -15.33 14.37
CA TRP A 97 11.44 -16.17 15.09
C TRP A 97 10.48 -15.34 15.97
N ALA A 98 11.01 -14.35 16.70
CA ALA A 98 10.16 -13.49 17.54
C ALA A 98 9.22 -12.61 16.70
N MET A 99 9.68 -12.10 15.56
CA MET A 99 8.85 -11.37 14.58
C MET A 99 7.73 -12.25 14.01
N ALA A 100 8.04 -13.49 13.60
CA ALA A 100 7.04 -14.42 13.08
C ALA A 100 5.96 -14.73 14.13
N ARG A 101 6.37 -14.99 15.38
CA ARG A 101 5.44 -15.23 16.49
C ARG A 101 4.62 -13.98 16.83
N ALA A 102 5.24 -12.80 16.83
CA ALA A 102 4.55 -11.53 17.08
C ALA A 102 3.52 -11.22 15.98
N ARG A 103 3.81 -11.50 14.71
CA ARG A 103 2.84 -11.41 13.61
C ARG A 103 1.68 -12.41 13.77
N GLY A 104 1.99 -13.68 14.04
CA GLY A 104 0.97 -14.72 14.25
C GLY A 104 0.06 -14.46 15.46
N LEU A 105 0.58 -13.81 16.49
CA LEU A 105 -0.20 -13.35 17.65
C LEU A 105 -0.89 -12.00 17.42
N GLY A 106 -0.73 -11.39 16.25
CA GLY A 106 -1.36 -10.11 15.92
C GLY A 106 -0.71 -8.89 16.56
N MET A 107 0.49 -9.02 17.13
CA MET A 107 1.23 -7.93 17.76
C MET A 107 1.95 -7.03 16.75
N VAL A 108 2.12 -7.49 15.51
CA VAL A 108 2.70 -6.76 14.36
C VAL A 108 1.63 -6.66 13.28
N SER A 109 1.43 -5.48 12.68
CA SER A 109 0.51 -5.30 11.54
C SER A 109 1.18 -5.45 10.17
N THR A 110 2.51 -5.33 10.09
CA THR A 110 3.26 -5.44 8.84
C THR A 110 3.37 -6.89 8.35
N PRO A 111 3.30 -7.14 7.03
CA PRO A 111 3.32 -8.49 6.45
C PRO A 111 4.66 -9.22 6.65
N ASP A 112 4.65 -10.54 6.46
CA ASP A 112 5.87 -11.38 6.45
C ASP A 112 6.36 -11.66 5.03
N LEU A 113 7.00 -10.65 4.42
CA LEU A 113 7.51 -10.74 3.05
C LEU A 113 8.59 -11.83 2.88
N ALA A 114 9.32 -12.19 3.94
CA ALA A 114 10.48 -13.08 3.85
C ALA A 114 10.13 -14.58 3.83
N SER A 115 8.97 -14.97 4.37
CA SER A 115 8.65 -16.39 4.60
C SER A 115 7.50 -16.93 3.75
N HIS A 116 6.66 -16.06 3.17
CA HIS A 116 5.42 -16.46 2.48
C HIS A 116 5.21 -15.78 1.10
N ALA A 117 6.12 -14.91 0.64
CA ALA A 117 5.95 -14.21 -0.64
C ALA A 117 6.37 -15.06 -1.87
N ALA A 118 7.29 -16.03 -1.70
CA ALA A 118 7.83 -16.81 -2.81
C ALA A 118 6.74 -17.60 -3.54
N GLY A 119 6.48 -17.25 -4.81
CA GLY A 119 5.50 -17.94 -5.65
C GLY A 119 4.04 -17.54 -5.43
N GLN A 120 3.76 -16.52 -4.62
CA GLN A 120 2.39 -16.01 -4.38
C GLN A 120 2.09 -14.70 -5.12
N HIS A 121 3.04 -14.22 -5.94
CA HIS A 121 2.94 -12.93 -6.62
C HIS A 121 1.71 -12.82 -7.52
N GLU A 122 1.48 -13.80 -8.40
CA GLU A 122 0.34 -13.79 -9.31
C GLU A 122 -1.00 -13.75 -8.56
N HIS A 123 -1.10 -14.51 -7.47
CA HIS A 123 -2.30 -14.55 -6.64
C HIS A 123 -2.51 -13.22 -5.89
N MET A 124 -1.44 -12.59 -5.43
CA MET A 124 -1.49 -11.23 -4.87
C MET A 124 -1.95 -10.21 -5.91
N LEU A 125 -1.44 -10.29 -7.15
CA LEU A 125 -1.89 -9.43 -8.24
C LEU A 125 -3.38 -9.65 -8.54
N GLU A 126 -3.86 -10.90 -8.51
CA GLU A 126 -5.28 -11.19 -8.69
C GLU A 126 -6.15 -10.54 -7.59
N VAL A 127 -5.78 -10.71 -6.32
CA VAL A 127 -6.48 -10.08 -5.19
C VAL A 127 -6.46 -8.55 -5.31
N GLY A 128 -5.29 -7.96 -5.58
CA GLY A 128 -5.14 -6.52 -5.75
C GLY A 128 -5.98 -5.99 -6.91
N ARG A 129 -6.00 -6.69 -8.05
CA ARG A 129 -6.83 -6.37 -9.23
C ARG A 129 -8.31 -6.35 -8.87
N LEU A 130 -8.81 -7.37 -8.18
CA LEU A 130 -10.22 -7.46 -7.78
C LEU A 130 -10.61 -6.38 -6.77
N LEU A 131 -9.72 -6.05 -5.82
CA LEU A 131 -9.93 -4.97 -4.86
C LEU A 131 -10.00 -3.60 -5.54
N LEU A 132 -9.08 -3.32 -6.47
CA LEU A 132 -9.09 -2.05 -7.19
C LEU A 132 -10.32 -1.93 -8.11
N LEU A 133 -10.72 -3.03 -8.78
CA LEU A 133 -11.98 -3.07 -9.53
C LEU A 133 -13.20 -2.79 -8.65
N ARG A 134 -13.24 -3.35 -7.43
CA ARG A 134 -14.30 -3.09 -6.46
C ARG A 134 -14.35 -1.61 -6.05
N ILE A 135 -13.20 -1.01 -5.72
CA ILE A 135 -13.10 0.43 -5.41
C ILE A 135 -13.65 1.28 -6.56
N ILE A 136 -13.21 1.00 -7.79
CA ILE A 136 -13.65 1.73 -8.98
C ILE A 136 -15.16 1.58 -9.18
N ALA A 137 -15.69 0.37 -9.06
CA ALA A 137 -17.12 0.11 -9.21
C ALA A 137 -17.95 0.83 -8.14
N ASP A 138 -17.53 0.76 -6.88
CA ASP A 138 -18.22 1.37 -5.74
C ASP A 138 -18.24 2.91 -5.87
N LEU A 139 -17.13 3.54 -6.32
CA LEU A 139 -17.08 4.98 -6.55
C LEU A 139 -17.95 5.43 -7.73
N ARG A 140 -17.95 4.66 -8.82
CA ARG A 140 -18.83 4.93 -9.97
C ARG A 140 -20.30 4.86 -9.62
N GLN A 141 -20.70 3.86 -8.82
CA GLN A 141 -22.08 3.75 -8.34
C GLN A 141 -22.49 4.97 -7.49
N GLN A 142 -21.54 5.54 -6.76
CA GLN A 142 -21.73 6.76 -5.98
C GLN A 142 -21.63 8.04 -6.81
N GLY A 143 -21.32 7.95 -8.11
CA GLY A 143 -21.10 9.12 -8.97
C GLY A 143 -19.84 9.91 -8.62
N LEU A 144 -18.88 9.32 -7.90
CA LEU A 144 -17.68 9.99 -7.44
C LEU A 144 -16.53 9.82 -8.43
N PRO A 145 -15.97 10.91 -8.97
CA PRO A 145 -14.73 10.89 -9.74
C PRO A 145 -13.57 10.30 -8.92
N LEU A 146 -12.73 9.50 -9.59
CA LEU A 146 -11.54 8.89 -9.01
C LEU A 146 -10.31 9.28 -9.83
N HIS A 147 -9.27 9.75 -9.14
CA HIS A 147 -7.91 9.79 -9.63
C HIS A 147 -7.00 8.89 -8.79
N VAL A 148 -6.04 8.19 -9.41
CA VAL A 148 -5.09 7.32 -8.70
C VAL A 148 -3.67 7.87 -8.80
N PHE A 149 -3.09 8.24 -7.67
CA PHE A 149 -1.68 8.62 -7.57
C PHE A 149 -0.83 7.41 -7.19
N ILE A 150 0.02 6.96 -8.11
CA ILE A 150 0.79 5.72 -7.96
C ILE A 150 2.18 6.05 -7.41
N ILE A 151 2.44 5.57 -6.20
CA ILE A 151 3.72 5.71 -5.51
C ILE A 151 4.53 4.42 -5.76
N PRO A 152 5.71 4.52 -6.42
CA PRO A 152 6.49 3.34 -6.84
C PRO A 152 7.15 2.65 -5.64
N ASP A 153 7.45 1.35 -5.77
CA ASP A 153 8.26 0.62 -4.78
C ASP A 153 9.66 1.27 -4.61
N PRO A 154 10.15 1.52 -3.38
CA PRO A 154 11.41 2.21 -3.15
C PRO A 154 12.63 1.41 -3.61
N PHE A 155 12.59 0.07 -3.55
CA PHE A 155 13.65 -0.78 -4.04
C PHE A 155 13.67 -0.80 -5.56
N LEU A 156 12.51 -0.82 -6.22
CA LEU A 156 12.44 -0.68 -7.67
C LEU A 156 13.03 0.67 -8.13
N VAL A 157 12.68 1.76 -7.45
CA VAL A 157 13.25 3.09 -7.74
C VAL A 157 14.78 3.08 -7.59
N HIS A 158 15.28 2.46 -6.53
CA HIS A 158 16.73 2.34 -6.30
C HIS A 158 17.40 1.54 -7.43
N ASP A 159 16.87 0.35 -7.74
CA ASP A 159 17.47 -0.55 -8.72
C ASP A 159 17.44 0.04 -10.14
N LEU A 160 16.35 0.71 -10.52
CA LEU A 160 16.28 1.46 -11.78
C LEU A 160 17.33 2.59 -11.81
N ALA A 161 17.48 3.34 -10.72
CA ALA A 161 18.51 4.38 -10.64
C ALA A 161 19.94 3.81 -10.71
N GLN A 162 20.19 2.63 -10.14
CA GLN A 162 21.49 1.94 -10.28
C GLN A 162 21.72 1.46 -11.73
N GLN A 163 20.69 0.90 -12.37
CA GLN A 163 20.77 0.51 -13.78
C GLN A 163 21.10 1.71 -14.67
N HIS A 164 20.49 2.88 -14.43
CA HIS A 164 20.84 4.13 -15.12
C HIS A 164 22.29 4.57 -14.91
N ARG A 165 22.90 4.22 -13.78
CA ARG A 165 24.32 4.45 -13.48
C ARG A 165 25.25 3.36 -14.06
N GLY A 166 24.70 2.37 -14.77
CA GLY A 166 25.45 1.23 -15.30
C GLY A 166 25.77 0.15 -14.28
N VAL A 167 25.05 0.12 -13.15
CA VAL A 167 25.24 -0.86 -12.06
C VAL A 167 24.04 -1.79 -12.00
N GLY A 168 24.24 -3.04 -12.42
CA GLY A 168 23.19 -4.06 -12.43
C GLY A 168 22.11 -3.82 -13.49
N SER A 169 21.07 -4.65 -13.46
CA SER A 169 19.91 -4.53 -14.36
C SER A 169 18.65 -5.04 -13.67
N VAL A 170 17.57 -4.28 -13.77
CA VAL A 170 16.21 -4.73 -13.46
C VAL A 170 15.74 -5.61 -14.61
N VAL A 171 15.41 -6.86 -14.29
CA VAL A 171 14.92 -7.83 -15.27
C VAL A 171 13.49 -7.49 -15.69
N ALA A 172 13.12 -7.83 -16.92
CA ALA A 172 11.79 -7.50 -17.47
C ALA A 172 10.65 -8.19 -16.72
N ASP A 173 10.91 -9.32 -16.06
CA ASP A 173 9.96 -10.09 -15.27
C ASP A 173 9.99 -9.73 -13.78
N ASP A 174 10.59 -8.60 -13.38
CA ASP A 174 10.62 -8.16 -11.99
C ASP A 174 9.19 -7.98 -11.43
N GLU A 175 8.88 -8.65 -10.32
CA GLU A 175 7.58 -8.63 -9.64
C GLU A 175 7.08 -7.20 -9.33
N ARG A 176 7.99 -6.24 -9.06
CA ARG A 176 7.63 -4.85 -8.78
C ARG A 176 7.17 -4.15 -10.06
N LEU A 177 7.79 -4.45 -11.20
CA LEU A 177 7.34 -3.98 -12.51
C LEU A 177 6.03 -4.64 -12.93
N GLN A 178 5.82 -5.92 -12.61
CA GLN A 178 4.56 -6.62 -12.87
C GLN A 178 3.41 -5.98 -12.08
N SER A 179 3.64 -5.64 -10.82
CA SER A 179 2.68 -4.93 -9.95
C SER A 179 2.27 -3.59 -10.53
N GLU A 180 3.25 -2.76 -10.90
CA GLU A 180 2.99 -1.47 -11.55
C GLU A 180 2.23 -1.65 -12.87
N SER A 181 2.66 -2.59 -13.71
CA SER A 181 2.04 -2.86 -15.02
C SER A 181 0.62 -3.40 -14.89
N MET A 182 0.30 -4.16 -13.84
CA MET A 182 -1.05 -4.61 -13.56
C MET A 182 -1.96 -3.43 -13.21
N VAL A 183 -1.50 -2.55 -12.32
CA VAL A 183 -2.26 -1.35 -11.91
C VAL A 183 -2.49 -0.42 -13.11
N LEU A 184 -1.44 -0.06 -13.85
CA LEU A 184 -1.55 0.85 -15.00
C LEU A 184 -2.53 0.32 -16.05
N ARG A 185 -2.36 -0.95 -16.48
CA ARG A 185 -3.27 -1.56 -17.46
C ARG A 185 -4.70 -1.62 -16.97
N LEU A 186 -4.93 -1.86 -15.67
CA LEU A 186 -6.28 -1.85 -15.11
C LEU A 186 -6.89 -0.45 -15.17
N LEU A 187 -6.16 0.58 -14.74
CA LEU A 187 -6.65 1.96 -14.72
C LEU A 187 -6.94 2.45 -16.14
N GLU A 188 -6.07 2.14 -17.11
CA GLU A 188 -6.29 2.43 -18.53
C GLU A 188 -7.52 1.71 -19.08
N ALA A 189 -7.66 0.40 -18.82
CA ALA A 189 -8.80 -0.38 -19.27
C ALA A 189 -10.12 0.08 -18.64
N GLN A 190 -10.06 0.66 -17.45
CA GLN A 190 -11.21 1.27 -16.80
C GLN A 190 -11.37 2.74 -17.18
N GLY A 191 -10.45 3.40 -17.88
CA GLY A 191 -10.53 4.85 -18.13
C GLY A 191 -10.52 5.68 -16.84
N VAL A 192 -9.77 5.25 -15.83
CA VAL A 192 -9.53 6.00 -14.59
C VAL A 192 -8.28 6.86 -14.78
N SER A 193 -8.35 8.14 -14.42
CA SER A 193 -7.19 9.03 -14.50
C SER A 193 -6.16 8.65 -13.43
N TYR A 194 -4.88 8.77 -13.79
CA TYR A 194 -3.79 8.41 -12.87
C TYR A 194 -2.53 9.23 -13.13
N THR A 195 -1.68 9.31 -12.10
CA THR A 195 -0.33 9.88 -12.18
C THR A 195 0.66 8.87 -11.61
N SER A 196 1.62 8.42 -12.42
CA SER A 196 2.73 7.57 -11.93
C SER A 196 3.92 8.44 -11.53
N ALA A 197 4.34 8.33 -10.26
CA ALA A 197 5.47 9.08 -9.74
C ALA A 197 6.84 8.43 -10.04
N ARG A 198 6.88 7.26 -10.70
CA ARG A 198 8.11 6.46 -10.85
C ARG A 198 9.27 7.24 -11.45
N GLU A 199 9.08 7.90 -12.58
CA GLU A 199 10.16 8.59 -13.29
C GLU A 199 10.71 9.76 -12.46
N HIS A 200 9.83 10.54 -11.82
CA HIS A 200 10.22 11.62 -10.91
C HIS A 200 11.05 11.09 -9.74
N PHE A 201 10.68 9.94 -9.18
CA PHE A 201 11.37 9.33 -8.04
C PHE A 201 12.72 8.73 -8.44
N VAL A 202 12.81 8.10 -9.62
CA VAL A 202 14.10 7.62 -10.19
C VAL A 202 15.03 8.79 -10.45
N ARG A 203 14.53 9.88 -11.04
CA ARG A 203 15.31 11.10 -11.29
C ARG A 203 15.83 11.72 -9.99
N ALA A 204 14.97 11.87 -8.99
CA ALA A 204 15.39 12.38 -7.68
C ALA A 204 16.44 11.50 -6.99
N ASN A 205 16.39 10.18 -7.20
CA ASN A 205 17.45 9.28 -6.72
C ASN A 205 18.77 9.51 -7.46
N LEU A 206 18.71 9.69 -8.79
CA LEU A 206 19.88 9.98 -9.62
C LEU A 206 20.58 11.28 -9.17
N ASP A 207 19.79 12.30 -8.86
CA ASP A 207 20.27 13.63 -8.43
C ASP A 207 20.73 13.68 -6.97
N SER A 208 20.78 12.54 -6.28
CA SER A 208 21.13 12.41 -4.84
C SER A 208 20.22 13.17 -3.88
N ALA A 209 19.08 13.70 -4.36
CA ALA A 209 18.05 14.30 -3.51
C ALA A 209 17.31 13.24 -2.71
N GLY A 210 16.99 12.10 -3.35
CA GLY A 210 16.34 10.93 -2.76
C GLY A 210 14.97 11.21 -2.14
N PHE A 211 13.90 10.61 -2.69
CA PHE A 211 12.55 10.80 -2.16
C PHE A 211 12.13 9.77 -1.10
N TYR A 212 13.00 8.81 -0.78
CA TYR A 212 12.77 7.84 0.28
C TYR A 212 13.81 7.96 1.39
N ARG A 213 13.34 7.92 2.65
CA ARG A 213 14.19 7.79 3.84
C ARG A 213 14.83 6.40 3.85
N SER A 214 16.13 6.37 4.12
CA SER A 214 16.91 5.12 4.19
C SER A 214 16.26 4.09 5.13
N GLY A 215 15.89 2.93 4.59
CA GLY A 215 15.40 1.78 5.36
C GLY A 215 13.94 1.82 5.83
N PHE A 216 13.15 2.85 5.50
CA PHE A 216 11.79 3.01 6.06
C PHE A 216 10.65 3.17 5.06
N GLY A 217 10.91 3.20 3.74
CA GLY A 217 9.86 3.33 2.71
C GLY A 217 9.02 4.62 2.79
N HIS A 218 9.33 5.52 3.73
CA HIS A 218 8.68 6.80 3.93
C HIS A 218 9.35 7.89 3.11
N PHE A 219 8.56 8.90 2.73
CA PHE A 219 9.06 10.06 2.04
C PHE A 219 10.03 10.90 2.88
N THR A 220 11.02 11.48 2.20
CA THR A 220 11.83 12.57 2.75
C THR A 220 11.01 13.87 2.78
N ASP A 221 11.42 14.83 3.61
CA ASP A 221 10.72 16.11 3.70
C ASP A 221 10.75 16.87 2.35
N SER A 222 11.81 16.66 1.55
CA SER A 222 11.96 17.19 0.21
C SER A 222 11.07 16.55 -0.86
N ALA A 223 10.52 15.35 -0.59
CA ALA A 223 9.62 14.68 -1.54
C ALA A 223 8.19 15.23 -1.48
N HIS A 224 7.75 15.74 -0.32
CA HIS A 224 6.38 16.21 -0.12
C HIS A 224 5.97 17.37 -1.06
N PRO A 225 6.80 18.41 -1.29
CA PRO A 225 6.47 19.47 -2.25
C PRO A 225 6.28 18.93 -3.66
N VAL A 226 7.16 18.04 -4.13
CA VAL A 226 7.09 17.47 -5.48
C VAL A 226 5.85 16.60 -5.65
N VAL A 227 5.51 15.77 -4.65
CA VAL A 227 4.25 15.00 -4.66
C VAL A 227 3.04 15.94 -4.73
N THR A 228 3.09 17.09 -4.05
CA THR A 228 2.02 18.09 -4.08
C THR A 228 1.88 18.70 -5.48
N GLU A 229 2.99 19.07 -6.13
CA GLU A 229 3.01 19.57 -7.50
C GLU A 229 2.44 18.55 -8.51
N LEU A 230 2.79 17.27 -8.36
CA LEU A 230 2.27 16.19 -9.21
C LEU A 230 0.76 15.98 -9.06
N LEU A 231 0.20 16.31 -7.88
CA LEU A 231 -1.22 16.18 -7.58
C LEU A 231 -2.02 17.44 -7.90
N GLU A 232 -1.37 18.58 -8.15
CA GLU A 232 -2.05 19.86 -8.31
C GLU A 232 -3.00 19.85 -9.52
N LEU A 233 -2.53 19.44 -10.70
CA LEU A 233 -3.34 19.39 -11.90
C LEU A 233 -4.50 18.37 -11.76
N PRO A 234 -4.27 17.11 -11.36
CA PRO A 234 -5.37 16.17 -11.11
C PRO A 234 -6.41 16.67 -10.12
N LEU A 235 -5.98 17.35 -9.05
CA LEU A 235 -6.90 17.90 -8.06
C LEU A 235 -7.77 19.00 -8.67
N ARG A 236 -7.19 19.90 -9.47
CA ARG A 236 -7.95 20.94 -10.17
C ARG A 236 -8.98 20.34 -11.13
N GLU A 237 -8.57 19.36 -11.93
CA GLU A 237 -9.47 18.68 -12.88
C GLU A 237 -10.64 18.00 -12.15
N LEU A 238 -10.40 17.36 -11.00
CA LEU A 238 -11.46 16.75 -10.19
C LEU A 238 -12.45 17.78 -9.62
N LEU A 239 -11.94 18.95 -9.21
CA LEU A 239 -12.78 20.01 -8.64
C LEU A 239 -13.57 20.78 -9.70
N GLU A 240 -13.02 20.95 -10.91
CA GLU A 240 -13.69 21.65 -12.02
C GLU A 240 -14.84 20.84 -12.63
N VAL A 241 -14.82 19.51 -12.53
CA VAL A 241 -15.93 18.63 -12.96
C VAL A 241 -17.16 18.75 -12.05
N SER A 242 -17.04 19.43 -10.90
CA SER A 242 -18.08 19.53 -9.86
C SER A 242 -18.94 20.82 -9.92
N PHE A 243 -18.86 21.62 -11.00
CA PHE A 243 -19.62 22.87 -11.18
C PHE A 243 -20.47 22.90 -12.45
#